data_AF-V7BPT5-F1
#
_entry.id   AF-V7BPT5-F1
#
_cell.length_a   1.000
_cell.length_b   1.000
_cell.length_c   1.000
_cell.angle_alpha   90.00
_cell.angle_beta   90.00
_cell.angle_gamma   90.00
#
_symmetry.space_group_name_H-M   'P 1'
#
loop_
_entity.id
_entity.type
_entity.pdbx_description
1 polymer ?
#
loop_
_entity_poly.entity_id
_entity_poly.type
_entity_poly.pdbx_seq_one_letter_code
_entity_poly.pdbx_strand_id
1 'polypeptide(L)'
;MANVTECSSKSGPRTNDVWPCKMKLTTDCMRWDSLKISPKEFEESMLGHMNESSRKALESWIPVNISIYDVDNGETYDTKLFKKESFWFDPMPISGEKPMKGKSMMEPLCYNLEKAREEFAYSIEPFRHIVRKRDLRYDQEIGLRYCGGNVVVAFEFSVLHSPPLDVRSLRP
;
A
#
# COMPACT_ATOMS: atom_id res chain seq x y z
N MET A 1 33.64 14.24 -4.82
CA MET A 1 32.57 14.81 -5.66
C MET A 1 32.19 13.75 -6.67
N ALA A 2 31.09 13.03 -6.42
CA ALA A 2 30.59 11.99 -7.32
C ALA A 2 29.36 12.55 -8.04
N ASN A 3 29.44 12.60 -9.36
CA ASN A 3 28.37 13.04 -10.26
C ASN A 3 27.21 12.03 -10.22
N VAL A 4 26.00 12.51 -9.95
CA VAL A 4 24.75 11.78 -10.17
C VAL A 4 24.11 12.38 -11.41
N THR A 5 24.21 11.67 -12.54
CA THR A 5 23.65 12.09 -13.82
C THR A 5 22.56 11.12 -14.26
N GLU A 6 21.41 11.72 -14.60
CA GLU A 6 20.35 11.25 -15.51
C GLU A 6 19.54 9.99 -15.18
N CYS A 7 18.33 10.21 -14.65
CA CYS A 7 17.18 9.37 -15.01
C CYS A 7 16.69 9.79 -16.40
N SER A 8 17.01 8.95 -17.39
CA SER A 8 16.72 9.14 -18.81
C SER A 8 15.22 9.25 -19.09
N SER A 9 14.86 10.35 -19.75
CA SER A 9 13.54 10.61 -20.31
C SER A 9 13.31 9.76 -21.56
N LYS A 10 12.44 8.74 -21.49
CA LYS A 10 11.86 8.12 -22.69
C LYS A 10 10.35 7.97 -22.52
N SER A 11 9.62 8.88 -23.17
CA SER A 11 8.18 8.87 -23.33
C SER A 11 7.75 7.83 -24.37
N GLY A 12 7.30 6.66 -23.87
CA GLY A 12 6.52 5.69 -24.66
C GLY A 12 5.04 6.09 -24.81
N PRO A 13 4.28 5.44 -25.70
CA PRO A 13 2.95 5.87 -26.12
C PRO A 13 1.95 5.86 -24.97
N ARG A 14 1.20 6.96 -24.88
CA ARG A 14 0.19 7.28 -23.87
C ARG A 14 -1.06 6.42 -24.03
N THR A 15 -1.14 5.33 -23.27
CA THR A 15 -2.37 4.69 -22.75
C THR A 15 -1.94 3.41 -22.05
N ASN A 16 -1.65 3.48 -20.75
CA ASN A 16 -1.65 2.39 -19.77
C ASN A 16 -1.26 3.02 -18.43
N ASP A 17 -1.95 2.64 -17.37
CA ASP A 17 -1.88 3.31 -16.07
C ASP A 17 -0.44 3.49 -15.57
N VAL A 18 -0.04 4.75 -15.36
CA VAL A 18 1.29 5.16 -14.87
C VAL A 18 1.58 4.62 -13.45
N TRP A 19 0.54 4.12 -12.79
CA TRP A 19 0.50 3.65 -11.41
C TRP A 19 -0.12 2.24 -11.38
N PRO A 20 0.70 1.17 -11.31
CA PRO A 20 0.24 -0.21 -11.39
C PRO A 20 -0.50 -0.64 -10.12
N CYS A 21 -0.16 -0.06 -8.96
CA CYS A 21 -0.96 -0.20 -7.75
C CYS A 21 -1.67 1.12 -7.46
N LYS A 22 -3.01 1.09 -7.49
CA LYS A 22 -3.84 2.23 -7.11
C LYS A 22 -4.69 1.82 -5.93
N MET A 23 -4.84 2.73 -4.98
CA MET A 23 -5.68 2.48 -3.82
C MET A 23 -6.38 3.75 -3.39
N LYS A 24 -7.67 3.60 -3.11
CA LYS A 24 -8.45 4.65 -2.45
C LYS A 24 -8.10 4.67 -0.98
N LEU A 25 -7.61 5.80 -0.49
CA LEU A 25 -7.46 6.04 0.93
C LEU A 25 -8.84 6.04 1.56
N THR A 26 -9.08 5.12 2.49
CA THR A 26 -10.31 4.96 3.26
C THR A 26 -9.94 4.67 4.71
N THR A 27 -10.89 4.81 5.63
CA THR A 27 -10.68 4.45 7.04
C THR A 27 -10.38 2.97 7.24
N ASP A 28 -10.79 2.11 6.30
CA ASP A 28 -10.58 0.67 6.40
C ASP A 28 -9.19 0.25 5.91
N CYS A 29 -8.67 0.91 4.85
CA CYS A 29 -7.31 0.66 4.41
C CYS A 29 -6.27 1.36 5.29
N MET A 30 -6.65 2.40 6.03
CA MET A 30 -5.77 3.09 6.99
C MET A 30 -6.17 2.79 8.43
N ARG A 31 -5.57 1.74 8.99
CA ARG A 31 -5.77 1.32 10.38
C ARG A 31 -4.53 1.63 11.20
N TRP A 32 -4.71 2.31 12.34
CA TRP A 32 -3.61 2.76 13.18
C TRP A 32 -2.57 3.55 12.38
N ASP A 33 -1.36 3.05 12.21
CA ASP A 33 -0.30 3.68 11.42
C ASP A 33 0.02 2.89 10.14
N SER A 34 -0.89 2.00 9.74
CA SER A 34 -0.66 1.02 8.69
C SER A 34 -1.57 1.28 7.50
N LEU A 35 -0.96 1.47 6.33
CA LEU A 35 -1.66 1.44 5.05
C LEU A 35 -1.74 -0.01 4.56
N LYS A 36 -2.96 -0.55 4.44
CA LYS A 36 -3.25 -1.88 3.90
C LYS A 36 -3.05 -1.89 2.39
N ILE A 37 -2.37 -2.92 1.91
CA ILE A 37 -2.25 -3.24 0.49
C ILE A 37 -2.78 -4.65 0.26
N SER A 38 -3.62 -4.80 -0.77
CA SER A 38 -4.14 -6.10 -1.19
C SER A 38 -3.00 -7.04 -1.61
N PRO A 39 -2.95 -8.29 -1.12
CA PRO A 39 -1.98 -9.28 -1.58
C PRO A 39 -1.93 -9.41 -3.10
N LYS A 40 -3.11 -9.52 -3.73
CA LYS A 40 -3.22 -9.69 -5.17
C LYS A 40 -2.58 -8.53 -5.93
N GLU A 41 -2.96 -7.29 -5.60
CA GLU A 41 -2.43 -6.10 -6.27
C GLU A 41 -0.93 -5.94 -6.04
N PHE A 42 -0.46 -6.21 -4.82
CA PHE A 42 0.94 -6.10 -4.47
C PHE A 42 1.80 -7.13 -5.19
N GLU A 43 1.37 -8.39 -5.22
CA GLU A 43 2.09 -9.49 -5.84
C GLU A 43 2.15 -9.35 -7.36
N GLU A 44 1.04 -8.96 -8.00
CA GLU A 44 0.95 -8.75 -9.45
C GLU A 44 1.80 -7.56 -9.92
N SER A 45 1.87 -6.49 -9.12
CA SER A 45 2.41 -5.19 -9.57
C SER A 45 3.77 -4.80 -8.99
N MET A 46 4.17 -5.37 -7.86
CA MET A 46 5.33 -4.86 -7.09
C MET A 46 6.27 -5.97 -6.63
N LEU A 47 5.77 -7.07 -6.07
CA LEU A 47 6.61 -8.10 -5.43
C LEU A 47 7.66 -8.67 -6.41
N GLY A 48 7.27 -8.92 -7.67
CA GLY A 48 8.15 -9.46 -8.69
C GLY A 48 9.38 -8.59 -9.00
N HIS A 49 9.27 -7.27 -8.79
CA HIS A 49 10.36 -6.32 -9.06
C HIS A 49 11.34 -6.14 -7.89
N MET A 50 10.95 -6.53 -6.67
CA MET A 50 11.81 -6.44 -5.49
C MET A 50 13.00 -7.40 -5.59
N ASN A 51 14.10 -7.11 -4.89
CA ASN A 51 15.22 -8.04 -4.81
C ASN A 51 14.86 -9.33 -4.03
N GLU A 52 15.60 -10.41 -4.29
CA GLU A 52 15.31 -11.75 -3.75
C GLU A 52 15.34 -11.80 -2.22
N SER A 53 16.29 -11.11 -1.59
CA SER A 53 16.39 -11.06 -0.12
C SER A 53 15.16 -10.42 0.51
N SER A 54 14.64 -9.35 -0.09
CA SER A 54 13.42 -8.69 0.40
C SER A 54 12.18 -9.56 0.22
N ARG A 55 12.06 -10.26 -0.91
CA ARG A 55 10.96 -11.22 -1.12
C ARG A 55 10.99 -12.35 -0.09
N LYS A 56 12.14 -12.97 0.13
CA LYS A 56 12.33 -14.02 1.14
C LYS A 56 12.05 -13.54 2.56
N ALA A 57 12.45 -12.31 2.87
CA ALA A 57 12.12 -11.69 4.16
C ALA A 57 10.60 -11.60 4.34
N LEU A 58 9.87 -11.07 3.36
CA LEU A 58 8.41 -10.99 3.42
C LEU A 58 7.73 -12.37 3.48
N GLU A 59 8.21 -13.35 2.72
CA GLU A 59 7.73 -14.75 2.80
C GLU A 59 7.93 -15.34 4.20
N SER A 60 9.02 -14.95 4.87
CA SER A 60 9.34 -15.30 6.25
C SER A 60 8.69 -14.37 7.29
N TRP A 61 7.76 -13.49 6.87
CA TRP A 61 7.07 -12.54 7.74
C TRP A 61 8.00 -11.54 8.45
N ILE A 62 9.18 -11.31 7.88
CA ILE A 62 10.17 -10.35 8.34
C ILE A 62 9.92 -9.01 7.62
N PRO A 63 9.79 -7.89 8.35
CA PRO A 63 9.59 -6.58 7.75
C PRO A 63 10.79 -6.14 6.91
N VAL A 64 10.53 -5.48 5.79
CA VAL A 64 11.54 -4.94 4.88
C VAL A 64 11.57 -3.41 5.02
N ASN A 65 12.75 -2.83 5.20
CA ASN A 65 12.90 -1.37 5.15
C ASN A 65 12.69 -0.90 3.71
N ILE A 66 11.83 0.09 3.53
CA ILE A 66 11.52 0.67 2.22
C ILE A 66 11.62 2.19 2.28
N SER A 67 11.78 2.79 1.11
CA SER A 67 11.74 4.24 0.94
C SER A 67 10.62 4.62 -0.01
N ILE A 68 9.85 5.65 0.32
CA ILE A 68 8.71 6.12 -0.48
C ILE A 68 9.03 7.53 -0.95
N TYR A 69 9.21 7.71 -2.25
CA TYR A 69 9.42 9.00 -2.89
C TYR A 69 8.10 9.56 -3.40
N ASP A 70 7.66 10.68 -2.83
CA ASP A 70 6.50 11.43 -3.32
C ASP A 70 6.92 12.31 -4.49
N VAL A 71 6.45 11.94 -5.69
CA VAL A 71 6.82 12.62 -6.94
C VAL A 71 6.12 13.97 -7.10
N ASP A 72 5.09 14.27 -6.31
CA ASP A 72 4.34 15.52 -6.39
C ASP A 72 5.05 16.66 -5.65
N ASN A 73 5.74 16.35 -4.54
CA ASN A 73 6.43 17.34 -3.70
C ASN A 73 7.95 17.12 -3.60
N GLY A 74 8.47 16.00 -4.10
CA GLY A 74 9.89 15.64 -4.05
C GLY A 74 10.39 15.20 -2.67
N GLU A 75 9.50 14.88 -1.72
CA GLU A 75 9.86 14.35 -0.41
C GLU A 75 10.09 12.84 -0.43
N THR A 76 10.93 12.34 0.48
CA THR A 76 11.17 10.91 0.67
C THR A 76 10.85 10.51 2.11
N TYR A 77 10.16 9.38 2.27
CA TYR A 77 9.72 8.85 3.55
C TYR A 77 10.29 7.45 3.77
N ASP A 78 11.03 7.27 4.85
CA ASP A 78 11.53 5.95 5.25
C ASP A 78 10.47 5.22 6.06
N THR A 79 10.09 4.03 5.60
CA THR A 79 9.04 3.20 6.21
C THR A 79 9.43 1.73 6.14
N LYS A 80 8.53 0.85 6.56
CA LYS A 80 8.69 -0.59 6.45
C LYS A 80 7.50 -1.20 5.76
N LEU A 81 7.77 -2.20 4.94
CA LEU A 81 6.80 -3.09 4.32
C LEU A 81 6.69 -4.36 5.14
N PHE A 82 5.47 -4.70 5.52
CA PHE A 82 5.13 -5.90 6.29
C PHE A 82 4.26 -6.82 5.46
N LYS A 83 4.42 -8.13 5.67
CA LYS A 83 3.40 -9.14 5.42
C LYS A 83 2.83 -9.50 6.79
N LYS A 84 1.55 -9.26 7.01
CA LYS A 84 0.90 -9.49 8.31
C LYS A 84 -0.53 -10.02 8.13
N GLU A 85 -1.12 -10.52 9.21
CA GLU A 85 -2.45 -11.13 9.17
C GLU A 85 -3.52 -10.08 8.83
N SER A 86 -4.50 -10.43 8.00
CA SER A 86 -5.49 -9.45 7.53
C SER A 86 -6.38 -8.91 8.66
N PHE A 87 -6.55 -9.66 9.76
CA PHE A 87 -7.39 -9.27 10.89
C PHE A 87 -6.92 -7.98 11.58
N TRP A 88 -5.64 -7.60 11.43
CA TRP A 88 -5.13 -6.31 11.90
C TRP A 88 -5.85 -5.11 11.26
N PHE A 89 -6.56 -5.33 10.16
CA PHE A 89 -7.34 -4.33 9.45
C PHE A 89 -8.86 -4.46 9.64
N ASP A 90 -9.33 -5.47 10.36
CA ASP A 90 -10.76 -5.68 10.55
C ASP A 90 -11.36 -4.59 11.45
N PRO A 91 -12.63 -4.18 11.20
CA PRO A 91 -13.35 -3.34 12.13
C PRO A 91 -13.45 -4.00 13.50
N MET A 92 -13.24 -3.20 14.54
CA MET A 92 -13.53 -3.65 15.89
C MET A 92 -15.01 -4.04 15.93
N PRO A 93 -15.36 -5.22 16.46
CA PRO A 93 -16.75 -5.59 16.62
C PRO A 93 -17.45 -4.50 17.44
N ILE A 94 -18.61 -4.04 16.95
CA ILE A 94 -19.39 -3.02 17.65
C ILE A 94 -19.80 -3.64 18.98
N SER A 95 -19.34 -3.03 20.08
CA SER A 95 -19.63 -3.48 21.44
C SER A 95 -21.14 -3.52 21.65
N GLY A 96 -21.75 -4.72 21.58
CA GLY A 96 -23.20 -4.91 21.73
C GLY A 96 -23.82 -5.93 20.78
N GLU A 97 -23.16 -6.35 19.69
CA GLU A 97 -23.68 -7.43 18.85
C GLU A 97 -23.52 -8.78 19.55
N LYS A 98 -24.64 -9.40 19.92
CA LYS A 98 -24.63 -10.82 20.33
C LYS A 98 -24.10 -11.65 19.17
N PRO A 99 -23.15 -12.56 19.40
CA PRO A 99 -22.64 -13.42 18.34
C PRO A 99 -23.81 -14.16 17.69
N MET A 100 -23.92 -14.06 16.36
CA MET A 100 -24.81 -14.92 15.59
C MET A 100 -24.49 -16.37 15.95
N LYS A 101 -25.52 -17.14 16.31
CA LYS A 101 -25.43 -18.57 16.65
C LYS A 101 -24.56 -19.28 15.61
N GLY A 102 -23.36 -19.69 16.03
CA GLY A 102 -22.37 -20.38 15.19
C GLY A 102 -20.95 -19.86 15.35
N LYS A 103 -20.75 -18.60 15.80
CA LYS A 103 -19.41 -18.09 16.15
C LYS A 103 -19.26 -18.08 17.67
N SER A 104 -18.56 -19.10 18.18
CA SER A 104 -18.20 -19.22 19.59
C SER A 104 -17.47 -17.96 20.07
N MET A 105 -17.96 -17.38 21.17
CA MET A 105 -17.25 -16.42 21.99
C MET A 105 -15.92 -17.05 22.46
N MET A 106 -14.82 -16.30 22.36
CA MET A 106 -13.50 -16.67 22.88
C MET A 106 -13.05 -18.09 22.53
N GLU A 107 -12.63 -18.30 21.29
CA GLU A 107 -11.33 -18.97 21.19
C GLU A 107 -10.30 -17.91 21.60
N PRO A 108 -9.36 -18.18 22.52
CA PRO A 108 -8.13 -17.41 22.53
C PRO A 108 -7.67 -17.34 21.08
N LEU A 109 -7.08 -16.22 20.62
CA LEU A 109 -6.34 -16.22 19.37
C LEU A 109 -5.17 -17.21 19.53
N CYS A 110 -5.44 -18.51 19.55
CA CYS A 110 -4.50 -19.53 19.20
C CYS A 110 -4.22 -19.21 17.74
N TYR A 111 -3.10 -18.55 17.57
CA TYR A 111 -2.58 -18.09 16.31
C TYR A 111 -2.59 -19.28 15.33
N ASN A 112 -3.60 -19.34 14.47
CA ASN A 112 -3.65 -20.35 13.43
C ASN A 112 -2.77 -19.85 12.28
N LEU A 113 -1.50 -20.27 12.29
CA LEU A 113 -0.52 -20.00 11.25
C LEU A 113 -1.01 -20.31 9.84
N GLU A 114 -1.80 -21.37 9.69
CA GLU A 114 -2.31 -21.79 8.39
C GLU A 114 -3.37 -20.80 7.90
N LYS A 115 -4.31 -20.42 8.77
CA LYS A 115 -5.29 -19.39 8.45
C LYS A 115 -4.65 -18.02 8.21
N ALA A 116 -3.63 -17.66 8.97
CA ALA A 116 -2.85 -16.44 8.75
C ALA A 116 -2.12 -16.45 7.40
N ARG A 117 -1.68 -17.62 6.92
CA ARG A 117 -1.09 -17.78 5.58
C ARG A 117 -2.12 -17.68 4.46
N GLU A 118 -3.37 -18.04 4.73
CA GLU A 118 -4.50 -17.91 3.79
C GLU A 118 -5.09 -16.48 3.80
N GLU A 119 -5.12 -15.83 4.96
CA GLU A 119 -5.73 -14.52 5.20
C GLU A 119 -4.67 -13.51 5.69
N PHE A 120 -3.90 -12.95 4.74
CA PHE A 120 -2.90 -11.92 5.00
C PHE A 120 -3.14 -10.64 4.20
N ALA A 121 -2.43 -9.59 4.58
CA ALA A 121 -2.31 -8.36 3.83
C ALA A 121 -0.85 -7.88 3.84
N TYR A 122 -0.48 -7.10 2.84
CA TYR A 122 0.72 -6.29 2.93
C TYR A 122 0.39 -4.98 3.61
N SER A 123 1.36 -4.37 4.26
CA SER A 123 1.18 -3.04 4.82
C SER A 123 2.44 -2.20 4.86
N ILE A 124 2.25 -0.89 4.67
CA ILE A 124 3.30 0.11 4.80
C ILE A 124 3.13 0.81 6.14
N GLU A 125 4.18 0.80 6.96
CA GLU A 125 4.14 1.35 8.32
C GLU A 125 5.49 1.93 8.72
N PRO A 126 5.54 3.09 9.41
CA PRO A 126 4.41 4.00 9.66
C PRO A 126 3.98 4.75 8.38
N PHE A 127 2.68 4.98 8.17
CA PHE A 127 2.15 5.72 7.00
C PHE A 127 1.35 6.97 7.37
N ARG A 128 0.83 7.07 8.60
CA ARG A 128 0.01 8.21 9.06
C ARG A 128 0.79 9.52 9.06
N HIS A 129 2.11 9.47 9.20
CA HIS A 129 2.93 10.67 9.08
C HIS A 129 2.96 11.22 7.65
N ILE A 130 2.93 10.35 6.63
CA ILE A 130 2.81 10.74 5.21
C ILE A 130 1.45 11.39 4.98
N VAL A 131 0.37 10.76 5.46
CA VAL A 131 -1.00 11.34 5.41
C VAL A 131 -1.04 12.74 6.00
N ARG A 132 -0.43 12.95 7.17
CA ARG A 132 -0.40 14.28 7.83
C ARG A 132 0.45 15.30 7.08
N LYS A 133 1.65 14.93 6.63
CA LYS A 133 2.55 15.84 5.92
C LYS A 133 1.99 16.26 4.56
N ARG A 134 1.36 15.31 3.86
CA ARG A 134 0.83 15.52 2.52
C ARG A 134 -0.61 16.03 2.50
N ASP A 135 -1.21 16.20 3.67
CA ASP A 135 -2.61 16.62 3.87
C ASP A 135 -3.60 15.73 3.09
N LEU A 136 -3.38 14.41 3.17
CA LEU A 136 -4.20 13.43 2.45
C LEU A 136 -5.54 13.23 3.15
N ARG A 137 -6.60 13.14 2.34
CA ARG A 137 -7.97 12.89 2.77
C ARG A 137 -8.37 11.45 2.47
N TYR A 138 -9.19 10.85 3.34
CA TYR A 138 -9.70 9.48 3.20
C TYR A 138 -10.82 9.32 2.15
N ASP A 139 -10.78 10.15 1.11
CA ASP A 139 -11.59 10.02 -0.10
C ASP A 139 -10.73 10.07 -1.38
N GLN A 140 -9.43 10.36 -1.24
CA GLN A 140 -8.48 10.46 -2.33
C GLN A 140 -7.95 9.09 -2.75
N GLU A 141 -7.57 9.00 -4.01
CA GLU A 141 -6.86 7.85 -4.55
C GLU A 141 -5.37 8.18 -4.63
N ILE A 142 -4.54 7.19 -4.32
CA ILE A 142 -3.08 7.29 -4.42
C ILE A 142 -2.56 6.21 -5.36
N GLY A 143 -1.49 6.53 -6.06
CA GLY A 143 -0.74 5.62 -6.91
C GLY A 143 0.57 5.22 -6.23
N LEU A 144 0.92 3.95 -6.34
CA LEU A 144 2.19 3.39 -5.90
C LEU A 144 2.81 2.60 -7.06
N ARG A 145 4.12 2.76 -7.25
CA ARG A 145 4.88 1.96 -8.20
C ARG A 145 6.29 1.69 -7.71
N TYR A 146 6.83 0.54 -8.06
CA TYR A 146 8.23 0.22 -7.77
C TYR A 146 9.16 1.08 -8.63
N CYS A 147 10.16 1.74 -8.02
CA CYS A 147 11.10 2.61 -8.74
C CYS A 147 12.56 2.14 -8.67
N GLY A 148 12.85 1.05 -7.95
CA GLY A 148 14.16 0.43 -7.91
C GLY A 148 14.71 0.25 -6.50
N GLY A 149 16.00 -0.09 -6.42
CA GLY A 149 16.69 -0.26 -5.14
C GLY A 149 17.43 -1.59 -5.02
N ASN A 150 18.75 -1.55 -5.20
CA ASN A 150 19.59 -2.74 -5.01
C ASN A 150 19.79 -3.07 -3.52
N VAL A 151 19.70 -2.06 -2.64
CA VAL A 151 19.97 -2.18 -1.19
C VAL A 151 18.72 -1.94 -0.35
N VAL A 152 17.98 -0.88 -0.66
CA VAL A 152 16.69 -0.54 -0.02
C VAL A 152 15.64 -0.51 -1.11
N VAL A 153 14.54 -1.22 -0.92
CA VAL A 153 13.41 -1.21 -1.86
C VAL A 153 12.77 0.16 -1.87
N ALA A 154 12.63 0.78 -3.04
CA ALA A 154 12.05 2.09 -3.19
C ALA A 154 10.76 2.05 -4.03
N PHE A 155 9.76 2.81 -3.56
CA PHE A 155 8.52 3.05 -4.24
C PHE A 155 8.37 4.54 -4.56
N GLU A 156 7.76 4.83 -5.70
CA GLU A 156 7.23 6.15 -6.01
C GLU A 156 5.74 6.21 -5.62
N PHE A 157 5.32 7.40 -5.18
CA PHE A 157 3.99 7.71 -4.68
C PHE A 157 3.47 9.01 -5.29
N SER A 158 2.17 9.09 -5.61
CA SER A 158 1.48 10.31 -6.04
C SER A 158 0.01 10.29 -5.67
N VAL A 159 -0.59 11.46 -5.50
CA VAL A 159 -2.04 11.61 -5.35
C VAL A 159 -2.71 11.62 -6.72
N LEU A 160 -3.62 10.67 -6.95
CA LEU A 160 -4.34 10.56 -8.22
C LEU A 160 -5.56 11.47 -8.21
N HIS A 161 -5.57 12.42 -9.13
CA HIS A 161 -6.71 13.29 -9.36
C HIS A 161 -7.64 12.65 -10.39
N SER A 162 -8.90 12.42 -10.02
CA SER A 162 -9.93 12.13 -11.02
C SER A 162 -10.04 13.33 -11.95
N PRO A 163 -10.00 13.15 -13.29
CA PRO A 163 -10.25 14.27 -14.18
C PRO A 163 -11.65 14.84 -13.87
N PRO A 164 -11.81 16.16 -13.81
CA PRO A 164 -13.13 16.74 -13.67
C PRO A 164 -14.00 16.23 -14.82
N LEU A 165 -15.18 15.69 -14.49
CA LEU A 165 -16.18 15.31 -15.49
C LEU A 165 -16.43 16.53 -16.39
N ASP A 166 -16.01 16.45 -17.65
CA ASP A 166 -16.23 17.53 -18.60
C ASP A 166 -17.72 17.56 -18.98
N VAL A 167 -18.48 18.32 -18.20
CA VAL A 167 -19.92 18.55 -18.39
C VAL A 167 -20.21 19.23 -19.74
N ARG A 168 -19.20 19.65 -20.51
CA ARG A 168 -19.37 20.20 -21.86
C ARG A 168 -19.61 19.15 -22.93
N SER A 169 -19.42 17.86 -22.63
CA SER A 169 -19.70 16.75 -23.56
C SER A 169 -21.18 16.34 -23.62
N LEU A 170 -22.02 16.89 -22.74
CA LEU A 170 -23.47 16.78 -22.81
C LEU A 170 -24.04 18.04 -23.46
N ARG A 171 -23.92 18.14 -24.79
CA ARG A 171 -24.85 18.98 -25.57
C ARG A 171 -25.80 18.05 -26.33
N PRO A 172 -27.12 18.32 -26.28
CA PRO A 172 -28.15 17.50 -26.91
C PRO A 172 -28.06 17.50 -28.44
#